data_AF-X1ISV8-F1
#
_entry.id   AF-X1ISV8-F1
#
_cell.length_a   1.000
_cell.length_b   1.000
_cell.length_c   1.000
_cell.angle_alpha   90.00
_cell.angle_beta   90.00
_cell.angle_gamma   90.00
#
_symmetry.space_group_name_H-M   'P 1'
#
loop_
_entity.id
_entity.type
_entity.pdbx_description
1 polymer ?
#
loop_
_entity_poly.entity_id
_entity_poly.type
_entity_poly.pdbx_seq_one_letter_code
_entity_poly.pdbx_strand_id
1 'polypeptide(L)' 'NRKDLDEVPKNILKGLKLEFVENIDDVIKHTLERYPSKVDSRGDKGVKISDEELKIRQSQRFTPTIQ' A
#
# COMPACT_ATOMS: atom_id res chain seq x y z
N ASN A 1 -16.95 -4.43 -5.59
CA ASN A 1 -16.92 -3.00 -5.99
C ASN A 1 -17.15 -2.71 -7.47
N ARG A 2 -17.14 -3.69 -8.40
CA ARG A 2 -17.41 -3.41 -9.82
C ARG A 2 -18.76 -2.71 -10.07
N LYS A 3 -19.78 -3.11 -9.32
CA LYS A 3 -21.15 -2.55 -9.42
C LYS A 3 -21.22 -1.08 -8.97
N ASP A 4 -20.35 -0.68 -8.06
CA ASP A 4 -20.33 0.68 -7.49
C ASP A 4 -19.81 1.72 -8.51
N LEU A 5 -19.26 1.28 -9.64
CA LEU A 5 -18.75 2.17 -10.69
C LEU A 5 -19.85 2.80 -11.54
N ASP A 6 -21.08 2.28 -11.50
CA ASP A 6 -22.22 2.89 -12.18
C ASP A 6 -22.58 4.25 -11.57
N GLU A 7 -22.22 4.48 -10.30
CA GLU A 7 -22.40 5.76 -9.60
C GLU A 7 -21.28 6.76 -9.90
N VAL A 8 -20.15 6.32 -10.49
CA VAL A 8 -19.01 7.17 -10.79
C VAL A 8 -19.17 7.84 -12.17
N PRO A 9 -19.00 9.17 -12.29
CA PRO A 9 -19.09 9.86 -13.56
C PRO A 9 -18.17 9.28 -14.65
N LYS A 10 -18.74 8.98 -15.82
CA LYS A 10 -18.04 8.33 -16.95
C LYS A 10 -16.83 9.10 -17.47
N ASN A 11 -16.83 10.42 -17.34
CA ASN A 11 -15.69 11.27 -17.73
C ASN A 11 -14.46 11.01 -16.85
N ILE A 12 -14.64 10.67 -15.58
CA ILE A 12 -13.54 10.30 -14.66
C ILE A 12 -13.04 8.89 -15.01
N LEU A 13 -13.96 7.94 -15.21
CA LEU A 13 -13.62 6.55 -15.54
C LEU A 13 -12.81 6.42 -16.84
N LYS A 14 -13.06 7.28 -17.84
CA LYS A 14 -12.32 7.28 -19.11
C LYS A 14 -10.81 7.56 -18.95
N GLY A 15 -10.39 8.26 -17.91
CA GLY A 15 -8.98 8.60 -17.67
C GLY A 15 -8.22 7.61 -16.80
N LEU A 16 -8.89 6.56 -16.29
CA LEU A 16 -8.33 5.66 -15.30
C LEU A 16 -8.23 4.24 -15.85
N LYS A 17 -7.07 3.61 -15.64
CA LYS A 17 -6.92 2.17 -15.83
C LYS A 17 -7.39 1.47 -14.56
N LEU A 18 -8.53 0.79 -14.64
CA LEU A 18 -9.08 0.02 -13.52
C LEU A 18 -8.66 -1.44 -13.64
N GLU A 19 -8.07 -1.97 -12.57
CA GLU A 19 -7.76 -3.39 -12.46
C GLU A 19 -8.59 -3.99 -11.32
N PHE A 20 -9.36 -5.02 -11.65
CA PHE A 20 -10.19 -5.72 -10.69
C PHE A 20 -9.58 -7.07 -10.43
N VAL A 21 -9.30 -7.33 -9.17
CA VAL A 21 -8.58 -8.49 -8.70
C VAL A 21 -9.39 -9.19 -7.63
N GLU A 22 -9.34 -10.51 -7.66
CA GLU A 22 -10.07 -11.38 -6.73
C GLU A 22 -9.16 -11.85 -5.59
N ASN A 23 -7.85 -11.88 -5.84
CA ASN A 23 -6.84 -12.40 -4.91
C ASN A 23 -5.70 -11.40 -4.69
N ILE A 24 -5.03 -11.54 -3.54
CA ILE A 24 -3.89 -10.67 -3.18
C ILE A 24 -2.69 -10.88 -4.10
N ASP A 25 -2.49 -12.08 -4.63
CA ASP A 25 -1.38 -12.39 -5.54
C ASP A 25 -1.45 -11.55 -6.83
N ASP A 26 -2.66 -11.29 -7.31
CA ASP A 26 -2.85 -10.44 -8.49
C ASP A 26 -2.47 -9.00 -8.18
N VAL A 27 -2.87 -8.47 -7.02
CA VAL A 27 -2.49 -7.12 -6.55
C VAL A 27 -0.97 -6.96 -6.57
N ILE A 28 -0.25 -7.95 -6.04
CA ILE A 28 1.22 -7.96 -5.96
C ILE A 28 1.82 -7.90 -7.37
N LYS A 29 1.32 -8.74 -8.29
CA LYS A 29 1.79 -8.80 -9.68
C LYS A 29 1.55 -7.50 -10.44
N HIS A 30 0.43 -6.83 -10.18
CA HIS A 30 0.05 -5.61 -10.87
C HIS A 30 0.77 -4.36 -10.34
N THR A 31 1.14 -4.38 -9.05
CA THR A 31 1.74 -3.21 -8.39
C THR A 31 3.27 -3.22 -8.44
N LEU A 32 3.88 -4.40 -8.39
CA LEU A 32 5.33 -4.53 -8.27
C LEU A 32 5.97 -4.97 -9.59
N GLU A 33 7.08 -4.32 -9.97
CA GLU A 33 7.88 -4.72 -11.14
C GLU A 33 8.47 -6.13 -11.00
N ARG A 34 8.66 -6.58 -9.75
CA ARG A 34 9.18 -7.90 -9.42
C ARG A 34 8.49 -8.46 -8.19
N TYR A 35 8.20 -9.76 -8.20
CA TYR A 35 7.61 -10.44 -7.04
C TYR A 35 8.54 -10.29 -5.82
N PRO A 36 7.99 -10.01 -4.63
CA PRO A 36 8.81 -9.84 -3.44
C PRO A 36 9.60 -11.12 -3.15
N SER A 37 10.91 -10.98 -3.04
CA SER A 37 11.76 -12.09 -2.60
C SER A 37 11.40 -12.42 -1.16
N LYS A 38 11.00 -13.67 -0.89
CA LYS A 38 10.88 -14.15 0.48
C LYS A 38 12.26 -14.03 1.12
N VAL A 39 12.40 -13.16 2.11
CA VAL A 39 13.57 -13.20 3.00
C VAL A 39 13.40 -14.49 3.78
N ASP A 40 14.28 -15.46 3.58
CA ASP A 40 14.35 -16.61 4.49
C ASP A 40 14.56 -16.06 5.90
N SER A 41 13.59 -16.25 6.78
CA SER A 41 13.67 -15.86 8.20
C SER A 41 14.76 -16.63 8.97
N ARG A 42 15.69 -17.31 8.27
CA ARG A 42 16.91 -17.93 8.82
C ARG A 42 18.12 -16.99 8.82
N GLY A 43 17.93 -15.71 8.49
CA GLY A 43 18.96 -14.70 8.61
C GLY A 43 18.36 -13.32 8.83
N ASP A 44 17.92 -13.06 10.06
CA ASP A 44 17.75 -11.68 10.54
C ASP A 44 19.11 -10.98 10.53
N LYS A 45 19.50 -10.46 9.36
CA LYS A 45 20.31 -9.26 9.31
C LYS A 45 19.35 -8.11 9.12
N GLY A 46 18.67 -7.78 10.22
CA GLY A 46 17.81 -6.63 10.36
C GLY A 46 18.38 -5.45 9.60
N VAL A 47 17.54 -4.85 8.76
CA VAL A 47 17.79 -3.51 8.26
C VAL A 47 18.03 -2.65 9.50
N LYS A 48 19.28 -2.23 9.71
CA LYS A 48 19.66 -1.31 10.78
C LYS A 48 19.11 0.06 10.40
N ILE A 49 17.81 0.24 10.62
CA ILE A 49 17.25 1.57 10.79
C ILE A 49 17.94 2.18 12.00
N SER A 50 18.70 3.25 11.79
CA SER A 50 19.33 4.00 12.86
C SER A 50 18.24 4.58 13.77
N ASP A 51 18.50 4.64 15.09
CA ASP A 51 17.53 5.12 16.09
C ASP A 51 16.97 6.53 15.79
N GLU A 52 17.72 7.35 15.04
CA GLU A 52 17.29 8.66 14.54
C GLU A 52 16.07 8.56 13.59
N GLU A 53 16.00 7.54 12.74
CA GLU A 53 14.92 7.38 11.77
C GLU A 53 13.61 6.89 12.41
N LEU A 54 13.73 6.20 13.56
CA LEU A 54 12.58 5.78 14.39
C LEU A 54 11.92 6.95 15.13
N LYS A 55 12.70 7.93 15.60
CA LYS A 55 12.19 9.13 16.29
C LYS A 55 11.37 10.04 15.38
N ILE A 56 11.77 10.16 14.11
CA ILE A 56 11.07 11.02 13.14
C ILE A 56 9.66 10.49 12.86
N ARG A 57 9.46 9.17 12.83
CA ARG A 57 8.15 8.56 12.58
C ARG A 57 7.22 8.54 13.79
N GLN A 58 7.74 8.51 15.02
CA GLN A 58 6.91 8.58 16.23
C GLN A 58 6.33 9.98 16.48
N SER A 59 7.02 11.03 16.03
CA SER A 59 6.69 12.41 16.38
C SER A 59 5.48 12.98 15.63
N GLN A 60 4.94 12.29 14.62
CA GLN A 60 3.78 12.74 13.84
C GLN A 60 2.46 12.07 14.24
N ARG A 61 2.29 11.67 15.51
CA ARG A 61 0.97 11.27 16.01
C ARG A 61 0.15 12.52 16.32
N PHE A 62 -0.43 13.13 15.28
CA PHE A 62 -1.50 14.11 15.47
C PHE A 62 -2.70 13.37 16.09
N THR A 63 -2.96 13.63 17.37
CA THR A 63 -4.20 13.21 18.02
C THR A 63 -5.23 14.32 17.80
N PRO A 64 -6.36 14.05 17.13
CA PRO A 64 -7.41 15.06 17.03
C PRO A 64 -8.04 15.20 18.41
N THR A 65 -7.84 16.35 19.06
CA THR A 65 -8.62 16.73 20.24
C THR A 65 -9.96 17.23 19.73
N ILE A 66 -11.03 16.46 19.96
CA ILE A 66 -12.40 16.90 19.71
C ILE A 66 -12.79 17.77 20.92
N GLN A 67 -13.11 19.04 20.68
CA GLN A 67 -13.70 19.95 21.67
C GLN A 67 -15.23 19.82 21.67
#